data_AF-A0A3D5UXR7-F1
#
_entry.id   AF-A0A3D5UXR7-F1
#
_cell.length_a   1.000
_cell.length_b   1.000
_cell.length_c   1.000
_cell.angle_alpha   90.00
_cell.angle_beta   90.00
_cell.angle_gamma   90.00
#
_symmetry.space_group_name_H-M   'P 1'
#
loop_
_entity.id
_entity.type
_entity.pdbx_description
1 polymer ?
#
loop_
_entity_poly.entity_id
_entity_poly.type
_entity_poly.pdbx_seq_one_letter_code
_entity_poly.pdbx_strand_id
1 'polypeptide(L)'
;LVFWAFAGVMGLSLSSIFLVYTGQSITTTFFVTAAAFGSLSLYGYTTKRDLTGMGSFLFMGLIGIIIAMVVNIFLQSSALQFAISVLGVLIFAGLTAY
;
A
#
# COMPACT_ATOMS: atom_id res chain seq x y z
N LEU A 1 -22.21 -10.31 0.12
CA LEU A 1 -22.71 -9.08 0.79
C LEU A 1 -21.65 -8.45 1.70
N VAL A 2 -21.02 -9.22 2.60
CA VAL A 2 -20.00 -8.70 3.54
C VAL A 2 -18.83 -7.99 2.84
N PHE A 3 -18.28 -8.56 1.76
CA PHE A 3 -17.22 -7.92 0.97
C PHE A 3 -17.62 -6.54 0.42
N TRP A 4 -18.80 -6.44 -0.20
CA TRP A 4 -19.29 -5.19 -0.78
C TRP A 4 -19.59 -4.13 0.29
N ALA A 5 -20.13 -4.55 1.44
CA ALA A 5 -20.33 -3.66 2.58
C ALA A 5 -18.99 -3.13 3.12
N PHE A 6 -18.00 -4.02 3.30
CA PHE A 6 -16.65 -3.64 3.70
C PHE A 6 -16.01 -2.66 2.71
N ALA A 7 -16.05 -2.97 1.40
CA ALA A 7 -15.52 -2.12 0.35
C ALA A 7 -16.19 -0.74 0.33
N GLY A 8 -17.51 -0.68 0.50
CA GLY A 8 -18.26 0.58 0.61
C GLY A 8 -17.84 1.41 1.83
N VAL A 9 -17.73 0.79 3.01
CA VAL A 9 -17.29 1.46 4.25
C VAL A 9 -15.85 1.98 4.13
N MET A 10 -14.95 1.18 3.55
CA MET A 10 -13.57 1.61 3.30
C MET A 10 -13.53 2.80 2.33
N GLY A 11 -14.34 2.78 1.27
CA GLY A 11 -14.46 3.91 0.35
C GLY A 11 -14.96 5.18 1.04
N LEU A 12 -15.96 5.06 1.91
CA LEU A 12 -16.48 6.19 2.70
C LEU A 12 -15.43 6.74 3.68
N SER A 13 -14.65 5.86 4.35
CA SER A 13 -13.55 6.26 5.24
C SER A 13 -12.50 7.10 4.51
N LEU A 14 -12.23 6.77 3.24
CA LEU A 14 -11.30 7.51 2.39
C LEU A 14 -11.87 8.82 1.84
N SER A 15 -13.18 9.11 1.93
CA SER A 15 -13.77 10.31 1.33
C SER A 15 -13.12 11.64 1.78
N SER A 16 -12.51 11.66 2.97
CA SER A 16 -11.77 12.81 3.51
C SER A 16 -10.59 13.25 2.63
N ILE A 17 -10.00 12.36 1.82
CA ILE A 17 -8.88 12.73 0.93
C ILE A 17 -9.29 13.74 -0.15
N PHE A 18 -10.56 13.73 -0.59
CA PHE A 18 -11.08 14.71 -1.56
C PHE A 18 -11.17 16.13 -1.01
N LEU A 19 -11.11 16.30 0.32
CA LEU A 19 -11.10 17.62 0.97
C LEU A 19 -9.68 18.19 1.11
N VAL A 20 -8.66 17.33 1.13
CA VAL A 20 -7.27 17.72 1.43
C VAL A 20 -6.41 17.77 0.17
N TYR A 21 -6.66 16.89 -0.80
CA TYR A 21 -5.85 16.75 -2.01
C TYR A 21 -6.58 17.23 -3.27
N THR A 22 -5.82 17.64 -4.29
CA THR A 22 -6.40 18.07 -5.58
C THR A 22 -6.98 16.88 -6.35
N GLY A 23 -8.01 17.14 -7.16
CA GLY A 23 -8.59 16.12 -8.05
C GLY A 23 -7.55 15.47 -8.96
N GLN A 24 -6.61 16.26 -9.50
CA GLN A 24 -5.53 15.75 -10.33
C GLN A 24 -4.65 14.74 -9.58
N SER A 25 -4.17 15.08 -8.37
CA SER A 25 -3.33 14.19 -7.55
C SER A 25 -4.05 12.89 -7.20
N ILE A 26 -5.35 12.96 -6.89
CA ILE A 26 -6.17 11.78 -6.57
C ILE A 26 -6.30 10.89 -7.81
N THR A 27 -6.68 11.45 -8.96
CA THR A 27 -6.85 10.69 -10.19
C THR A 27 -5.56 10.02 -10.64
N THR A 28 -4.42 10.73 -10.61
CA THR A 28 -3.13 10.15 -11.00
C THR A 28 -2.73 9.02 -10.06
N THR A 29 -2.90 9.20 -8.75
CA THR A 29 -2.54 8.19 -7.75
C THR A 29 -3.43 6.95 -7.89
N PHE A 30 -4.74 7.14 -8.09
CA PHE A 30 -5.69 6.05 -8.31
C PHE A 30 -5.30 5.17 -9.49
N PHE A 31 -5.06 5.76 -10.66
CA PHE A 31 -4.71 4.99 -11.86
C PHE A 31 -3.35 4.31 -11.76
N VAL A 32 -2.35 4.98 -11.16
CA VAL A 32 -1.03 4.38 -10.91
C VAL A 32 -1.17 3.16 -10.00
N THR A 33 -1.88 3.29 -8.87
CA THR A 33 -2.08 2.19 -7.93
C THR A 33 -2.91 1.06 -8.54
N ALA A 34 -3.97 1.37 -9.29
CA ALA A 34 -4.81 0.37 -9.95
C ALA A 34 -4.03 -0.41 -11.03
N ALA A 35 -3.23 0.28 -11.86
CA ALA A 35 -2.40 -0.35 -12.87
C ALA A 35 -1.28 -1.20 -12.25
N ALA A 36 -0.64 -0.71 -11.18
CA ALA A 36 0.38 -1.45 -10.46
C ALA A 36 -0.19 -2.72 -9.82
N PHE A 37 -1.32 -2.61 -9.13
CA PHE A 37 -2.00 -3.76 -8.52
C PHE A 37 -2.38 -4.79 -9.58
N GLY A 38 -3.04 -4.37 -10.67
CA GLY A 38 -3.45 -5.28 -11.74
C GLY A 38 -2.27 -5.98 -12.42
N SER A 39 -1.16 -5.27 -12.64
CA SER A 39 0.06 -5.84 -13.23
C SER A 39 0.71 -6.86 -12.29
N LEU A 40 0.85 -6.51 -11.01
CA LEU A 40 1.48 -7.37 -10.01
C LEU A 40 0.62 -8.59 -9.67
N SER A 41 -0.70 -8.45 -9.61
CA SER A 41 -1.61 -9.59 -9.41
C SER A 41 -1.54 -10.57 -10.56
N LEU A 42 -1.43 -10.07 -11.80
CA LEU A 42 -1.25 -10.93 -12.98
C LEU A 42 0.11 -11.63 -12.94
N TYR A 43 1.17 -10.92 -12.56
CA TYR A 43 2.49 -11.51 -12.37
C TYR A 43 2.49 -12.60 -11.29
N GLY A 44 1.90 -12.33 -10.12
CA GLY A 44 1.76 -13.32 -9.04
C GLY A 44 0.99 -14.57 -9.46
N TYR A 45 -0.06 -14.40 -10.27
CA TYR A 45 -0.85 -15.53 -10.78
C TYR A 45 -0.10 -16.37 -11.83
N THR A 46 0.77 -15.74 -12.63
CA THR A 46 1.42 -16.40 -13.78
C THR A 46 2.83 -16.89 -13.48
N THR A 47 3.46 -16.38 -12.42
CA THR A 47 4.83 -16.77 -12.07
C THR A 47 4.90 -18.21 -11.60
N LYS A 48 5.98 -18.91 -11.97
CA LYS A 48 6.27 -20.28 -11.52
C LYS A 48 7.24 -20.31 -10.34
N ARG A 49 7.66 -19.14 -9.85
CA ARG A 49 8.54 -19.03 -8.68
C ARG A 49 7.74 -19.23 -7.41
N ASP A 50 8.30 -19.98 -6.48
CA ASP A 50 7.77 -20.08 -5.12
C ASP A 50 8.05 -18.77 -4.37
N LEU A 51 6.98 -18.05 -4.02
CA LEU A 51 7.04 -16.78 -3.29
C LEU A 51 6.82 -16.96 -1.78
N THR A 52 6.60 -18.19 -1.29
CA THR A 52 6.31 -18.51 0.12
C THR A 52 7.37 -17.95 1.08
N GLY A 53 8.65 -18.06 0.71
CA GLY A 53 9.75 -17.49 1.50
C GLY A 53 9.77 -15.96 1.56
N MET A 54 9.26 -15.30 0.51
CA MET A 54 9.21 -13.84 0.42
C MET A 54 8.07 -13.25 1.25
N GLY A 55 6.94 -13.95 1.37
CA GLY A 55 5.78 -13.50 2.15
C GLY A 55 6.11 -13.24 3.63
N SER A 56 6.87 -14.13 4.27
CA SER A 56 7.29 -13.95 5.67
C SER A 56 8.18 -12.72 5.87
N PHE A 57 9.16 -12.53 4.97
CA PHE A 57 10.04 -11.37 4.99
C PHE A 57 9.27 -10.05 4.78
N LEU A 58 8.35 -10.03 3.80
CA LEU A 58 7.53 -8.86 3.52
C LEU A 58 6.58 -8.53 4.67
N PHE A 59 6.02 -9.54 5.35
CA PHE A 59 5.20 -9.34 6.53
C PHE A 59 6.01 -8.76 7.71
N MET A 60 7.22 -9.27 7.95
CA MET A 60 8.13 -8.67 8.92
C MET A 60 8.48 -7.22 8.55
N GLY A 61 8.72 -6.94 7.28
CA GLY A 61 8.96 -5.59 6.78
C GLY A 61 7.77 -4.64 6.98
N LEU A 62 6.53 -5.13 6.77
CA LEU A 62 5.31 -4.37 7.06
C LEU A 62 5.25 -3.97 8.54
N ILE A 63 5.54 -4.89 9.46
CA ILE A 63 5.61 -4.58 10.89
C ILE A 63 6.70 -3.53 11.17
N GLY A 64 7.87 -3.64 10.52
CA GLY A 64 8.94 -2.65 10.63
C GLY A 64 8.50 -1.24 10.21
N ILE A 65 7.76 -1.13 9.10
CA ILE A 65 7.20 0.15 8.64
C ILE A 65 6.18 0.70 9.64
N ILE A 66 5.29 -0.14 10.19
CA ILE A 66 4.31 0.29 11.20
C ILE A 66 5.02 0.88 12.41
N ILE A 67 6.09 0.23 12.89
CA ILE A 67 6.89 0.76 14.00
C ILE A 67 7.52 2.10 13.60
N ALA A 68 8.11 2.20 12.41
CA ALA A 68 8.69 3.44 11.90
C ALA A 68 7.66 4.58 11.81
N MET A 69 6.42 4.27 11.41
CA MET A 69 5.31 5.23 11.40
C MET A 69 4.99 5.73 12.80
N VAL A 70 4.88 4.84 13.79
CA VAL A 70 4.62 5.20 15.19
C VAL A 70 5.75 6.08 15.73
N VAL A 71 7.00 5.71 15.48
CA VAL A 71 8.17 6.50 15.89
C VAL A 71 8.19 7.87 15.20
N ASN A 72 7.80 7.95 13.93
CA ASN A 72 7.80 9.20 13.18
C ASN A 72 6.71 10.19 13.63
N ILE A 73 5.66 9.74 14.34
CA ILE A 73 4.69 10.65 14.97
C ILE A 73 5.38 11.56 15.99
N PHE A 74 6.39 11.04 16.70
CA PHE A 74 7.14 11.78 17.72
C PHE A 74 8.34 12.55 17.13
N LEU A 75 9.06 11.94 16.18
CA LEU A 75 10.23 12.56 15.55
C LEU A 75 9.88 13.62 14.50
N GLN A 76 8.73 13.47 13.83
CA GLN A 76 8.27 14.34 12.73
C GLN A 76 9.34 14.59 11.66
N SER A 77 10.12 13.54 11.31
CA SER A 77 11.22 13.65 10.35
C SER A 77 10.72 13.50 8.91
N SER A 78 11.00 14.49 8.07
CA SER A 78 10.66 14.47 6.64
C SER A 78 11.42 13.36 5.89
N ALA A 79 12.68 13.11 6.24
CA ALA A 79 13.48 12.03 5.66
C ALA A 79 12.90 10.64 6.00
N LEU A 80 12.49 10.44 7.26
CA LEU A 80 11.87 9.19 7.69
C LEU A 80 10.50 8.99 7.02
N GLN A 81 9.70 10.06 6.89
CA GLN A 81 8.42 10.02 6.20
C GLN A 81 8.57 9.63 4.72
N PHE A 82 9.58 10.19 4.03
CA PHE A 82 9.88 9.82 2.65
C PHE A 82 10.31 8.35 2.53
N ALA A 83 11.20 7.89 3.42
CA ALA A 83 11.63 6.49 3.45
C ALA A 83 10.45 5.53 3.70
N ILE A 84 9.57 5.84 4.66
CA ILE A 84 8.35 5.10 4.94
C ILE A 84 7.47 5.00 3.68
N SER A 85 7.30 6.11 2.95
CA SER A 85 6.49 6.13 1.72
C SER A 85 7.06 5.20 0.65
N VAL A 86 8.36 5.27 0.37
CA VAL A 86 9.00 4.46 -0.68
C VAL A 86 8.99 2.98 -0.30
N LEU A 87 9.38 2.66 0.93
CA LEU A 87 9.39 1.28 1.43
C LEU A 87 7.97 0.70 1.48
N GLY A 88 6.98 1.50 1.87
CA GLY A 88 5.57 1.10 1.90
C GLY A 88 5.11 0.62 0.54
N VAL A 89 5.36 1.40 -0.52
CA VAL A 89 5.01 1.03 -1.90
C VAL A 89 5.70 -0.28 -2.30
N LEU A 90 6.98 -0.45 -2.01
CA LEU A 90 7.72 -1.67 -2.37
C LEU A 90 7.21 -2.91 -1.64
N ILE A 91 6.94 -2.80 -0.34
CA ILE A 91 6.46 -3.93 0.47
C ILE A 91 5.05 -4.33 0.04
N PHE A 92 4.13 -3.38 -0.12
CA PHE A 92 2.77 -3.67 -0.59
C PHE A 92 2.75 -4.19 -2.03
N ALA A 93 3.64 -3.71 -2.91
CA ALA A 93 3.80 -4.27 -4.24
C ALA A 93 4.25 -5.73 -4.19
N GLY A 94 5.24 -6.05 -3.35
CA GLY A 94 5.67 -7.43 -3.12
C GLY A 94 4.55 -8.32 -2.57
N LEU A 95 3.79 -7.82 -1.58
CA LEU A 95 2.65 -8.53 -0.99
C LEU A 95 1.46 -8.67 -1.95
N THR A 96 1.36 -7.83 -2.98
CA THR A 96 0.33 -7.95 -4.03
C THR A 96 0.67 -9.04 -5.04
N ALA A 97 1.97 -9.23 -5.31
CA ALA A 97 2.45 -10.30 -6.18
C ALA A 97 2.52 -11.67 -5.48
N TYR A 98 2.56 -11.68 -4.15
CA TYR A 98 2.54 -12.88 -3.30
C TYR A 98 1.13 -13.47 -3.21
#